data_AF-A0A8C6VNI2-F1
#
_entry.id   AF-A0A8C6VNI2-F1
#
_cell.length_a   1.000
_cell.length_b   1.000
_cell.length_c   1.000
_cell.angle_alpha   90.00
_cell.angle_beta   90.00
_cell.angle_gamma   90.00
#
_symmetry.space_group_name_H-M   'P 1'
#
loop_
_entity.id
_entity.type
_entity.pdbx_description
1 polymer ?
#
loop_
_entity_poly.entity_id
_entity_poly.type
_entity_poly.pdbx_seq_one_letter_code
_entity_poly.pdbx_strand_id
1 'polypeptide(L)'
;LRCKCSQLIQESSMSPSPGQTVKLSCSLSSGQVTNYAQSWYQQKDGGSPRFLYYYYSSATAGSGDLSRFSASKESNQNKWYLTIQNIQPEDEAHYYCAVWYGASNVFHSDTNPGGTETKTAKRRKSNSVQEAL
;
A
#
# COMPACT_ATOMS: atom_id res chain seq x y z
N LEU A 1 -28.07 -5.23 5.60
CA LEU A 1 -26.73 -4.59 5.68
C LEU A 1 -25.97 -4.87 4.38
N ARG A 2 -25.41 -3.85 3.70
CA ARG A 2 -24.46 -4.07 2.60
C ARG A 2 -23.05 -4.16 3.20
N CYS A 3 -22.33 -5.26 2.99
CA CYS A 3 -20.89 -5.29 3.29
C CYS A 3 -20.17 -4.27 2.40
N LYS A 4 -19.67 -3.18 2.98
CA LYS A 4 -18.76 -2.27 2.30
C LYS A 4 -17.36 -2.87 2.33
N CYS A 5 -16.81 -3.20 1.16
CA CYS A 5 -15.38 -3.48 1.03
C CYS A 5 -14.60 -2.18 1.30
N SER A 6 -13.53 -2.27 2.09
CA SER A 6 -12.63 -1.13 2.25
C SER A 6 -11.90 -0.87 0.93
N GLN A 7 -11.95 0.37 0.46
CA GLN A 7 -11.25 0.84 -0.74
C GLN A 7 -10.06 1.70 -0.33
N LEU A 8 -9.00 1.69 -1.15
CA LEU A 8 -7.88 2.62 -0.96
C LEU A 8 -8.19 3.97 -1.58
N ILE A 9 -7.85 5.03 -0.85
CA ILE A 9 -8.00 6.41 -1.26
C ILE A 9 -6.61 7.04 -1.28
N GLN A 10 -6.18 7.49 -2.45
CA GLN A 10 -5.02 8.37 -2.64
C GLN A 10 -5.50 9.73 -3.13
N GLU A 11 -4.68 10.75 -2.92
CA GLU A 11 -4.94 12.07 -3.49
C GLU A 11 -4.80 12.02 -5.01
N SER A 12 -5.37 13.02 -5.69
CA SER A 12 -5.21 13.20 -7.14
C SER A 12 -3.75 13.51 -7.54
N SER A 13 -3.52 13.65 -8.85
CA SER A 13 -2.21 13.96 -9.43
C SER A 13 -1.56 15.20 -8.82
N MET A 14 -0.23 15.24 -8.85
CA MET A 14 0.56 16.41 -8.43
C MET A 14 1.75 16.65 -9.37
N SER A 15 2.06 17.93 -9.60
CA SER A 15 3.16 18.38 -10.47
C SER A 15 4.19 19.23 -9.69
N PRO A 16 4.99 18.61 -8.81
CA PRO A 16 6.02 19.29 -8.03
C PRO A 16 7.22 19.72 -8.90
N SER A 17 7.89 20.79 -8.52
CA SER A 17 9.14 21.21 -9.18
C SER A 17 10.31 20.29 -8.77
N PRO A 18 11.30 20.06 -9.65
CA PRO A 18 12.51 19.32 -9.29
C PRO A 18 13.18 19.89 -8.04
N GLY A 19 13.69 19.00 -7.18
CA GLY A 19 14.31 19.34 -5.91
C GLY A 19 13.35 19.44 -4.71
N GLN A 20 12.03 19.46 -4.95
CA GLN A 20 11.05 19.48 -3.86
C GLN A 20 10.94 18.12 -3.16
N THR A 21 10.40 18.13 -1.95
CA THR A 21 9.99 16.90 -1.24
C THR A 21 8.51 16.66 -1.46
N VAL A 22 8.18 15.45 -1.90
CA VAL A 22 6.82 15.00 -2.17
C VAL A 22 6.39 14.01 -1.11
N LYS A 23 5.15 14.13 -0.64
CA LYS A 23 4.55 13.20 0.32
C LYS A 23 3.22 12.68 -0.23
N LEU A 24 3.27 11.49 -0.81
CA LEU A 24 2.09 10.78 -1.31
C LEU A 24 1.37 10.13 -0.13
N SER A 25 0.05 10.17 -0.13
CA SER A 25 -0.76 9.63 0.96
C SER A 25 -1.74 8.58 0.48
N CYS A 26 -1.94 7.55 1.31
CA CYS A 26 -2.87 6.47 1.06
C CYS A 26 -3.67 6.17 2.33
N SER A 27 -4.98 6.04 2.22
CA SER A 27 -5.88 5.75 3.34
C SER A 27 -6.95 4.72 2.95
N LEU A 28 -7.75 4.29 3.91
CA LEU A 28 -8.86 3.37 3.71
C LEU A 28 -10.19 4.14 3.79
N SER A 29 -11.13 3.83 2.89
CA SER A 29 -12.51 4.33 2.96
C SER A 29 -13.26 3.84 4.20
N SER A 30 -12.83 2.71 4.77
CA SER A 30 -13.36 2.15 6.02
C SER A 30 -12.35 1.22 6.71
N GLY A 31 -12.37 1.19 8.05
CA GLY A 31 -11.44 0.39 8.85
C GLY A 31 -10.14 1.14 9.19
N GLN A 32 -9.26 0.47 9.94
CA GLN A 32 -8.02 1.05 10.46
C GLN A 32 -6.80 0.50 9.72
N VAL A 33 -5.89 1.39 9.30
CA VAL A 33 -4.62 1.07 8.62
C VAL A 33 -3.69 0.18 9.45
N THR A 34 -3.88 0.14 10.76
CA THR A 34 -3.12 -0.73 11.69
C THR A 34 -3.34 -2.21 11.43
N ASN A 35 -4.49 -2.59 10.86
CA ASN A 35 -4.86 -3.98 10.60
C ASN A 35 -4.40 -4.50 9.24
N TYR A 36 -3.68 -3.69 8.45
CA TYR A 36 -3.29 -4.03 7.09
C TYR A 36 -1.78 -3.91 6.92
N ALA A 37 -1.24 -4.85 6.15
CA ALA A 37 0.07 -4.65 5.53
C ALA A 37 -0.11 -3.79 4.29
N GLN A 38 0.85 -2.90 4.03
CA GLN A 38 0.76 -1.97 2.90
C GLN A 38 2.01 -2.07 2.02
N SER A 39 1.84 -1.87 0.72
CA SER A 39 2.93 -1.84 -0.25
C SER A 39 2.80 -0.68 -1.23
N TRP A 40 3.94 -0.10 -1.59
CA TRP A 40 4.09 0.97 -2.58
C TRP A 40 4.75 0.44 -3.84
N TYR A 41 4.25 0.87 -5.00
CA TYR A 41 4.81 0.57 -6.31
C TYR A 41 4.93 1.84 -7.13
N GLN A 42 5.92 1.87 -8.02
CA GLN A 42 6.12 2.91 -9.03
C GLN A 42 5.97 2.27 -10.41
N GLN A 43 5.19 2.88 -11.30
CA GLN A 43 5.06 2.45 -12.68
C GLN A 43 5.30 3.64 -13.60
N LYS A 44 6.34 3.55 -14.43
CA LYS A 44 6.54 4.48 -15.53
C LYS A 44 5.67 4.11 -16.71
N ASP A 45 5.39 5.08 -17.57
CA ASP A 45 4.63 4.86 -18.79
C ASP A 45 5.21 3.72 -19.64
N GLY A 46 4.33 2.82 -20.08
CA GLY A 46 4.70 1.61 -20.82
C GLY A 46 5.48 0.55 -20.01
N GLY A 47 5.77 0.80 -18.73
CA GLY A 47 6.51 -0.10 -17.86
C GLY A 47 5.64 -1.00 -16.98
N SER A 48 6.24 -2.04 -16.41
CA SER A 48 5.62 -2.85 -15.35
C SER A 48 5.79 -2.19 -13.98
N PRO A 49 4.83 -2.35 -13.04
CA PRO A 49 4.97 -1.83 -11.68
C PRO A 49 6.23 -2.37 -10.98
N ARG A 50 7.12 -1.46 -10.55
CA ARG A 50 8.29 -1.72 -9.71
C ARG A 50 7.90 -1.59 -8.24
N PHE A 51 8.24 -2.60 -7.44
CA PHE A 51 8.06 -2.55 -5.99
C PHE A 51 9.03 -1.54 -5.34
N LEU A 52 8.51 -0.69 -4.46
CA LEU A 52 9.32 0.25 -3.67
C LEU A 52 9.40 -0.19 -2.20
N TYR A 53 8.26 -0.31 -1.53
CA TYR A 53 8.22 -0.60 -0.09
C TYR A 53 7.10 -1.55 0.29
N TYR A 54 7.34 -2.28 1.38
CA TYR A 54 6.35 -3.04 2.13
C TYR A 54 6.44 -2.66 3.61
N TYR A 55 5.29 -2.34 4.19
CA TYR A 55 5.13 -1.96 5.59
C TYR A 55 4.31 -3.02 6.33
N TYR A 56 4.91 -3.68 7.32
CA TYR A 56 4.23 -4.63 8.20
C TYR A 56 4.60 -4.39 9.67
N SER A 57 3.59 -4.07 10.48
CA SER A 57 3.59 -3.82 11.95
C SER A 57 4.57 -2.76 12.51
N SER A 58 5.77 -2.62 11.94
CA SER A 58 6.83 -1.66 12.27
C SER A 58 8.06 -1.79 11.35
N ALA A 59 8.13 -2.83 10.51
CA ALA A 59 9.23 -3.07 9.59
C ALA A 59 8.89 -2.53 8.19
N THR A 60 9.86 -1.84 7.60
CA THR A 60 9.82 -1.35 6.23
C THR A 60 10.88 -2.10 5.42
N ALA A 61 10.47 -2.85 4.40
CA ALA A 61 11.38 -3.50 3.46
C ALA A 61 11.28 -2.81 2.10
N GLY A 62 12.41 -2.45 1.50
CA GLY A 62 12.47 -1.86 0.16
C GLY A 62 13.44 -2.59 -0.77
N SER A 63 13.38 -2.29 -2.06
CA SER A 63 14.23 -2.91 -3.09
C SER A 63 14.75 -1.93 -4.14
N GLY A 64 16.01 -2.12 -4.55
CA GLY A 64 16.73 -1.24 -5.46
C GLY A 64 17.25 0.04 -4.79
N ASP A 65 17.69 1.01 -5.59
CA ASP A 65 18.04 2.33 -5.06
C ASP A 65 16.76 3.08 -4.66
N LEU A 66 16.66 3.34 -3.36
CA LEU A 66 15.58 4.05 -2.69
C LEU A 66 16.16 5.13 -1.76
N SER A 67 17.39 5.58 -1.99
CA SER A 67 18.09 6.56 -1.14
C SER A 67 17.28 7.84 -0.90
N ARG A 68 16.45 8.23 -1.87
CA ARG A 68 15.55 9.40 -1.81
C ARG A 68 14.13 9.08 -1.35
N PHE A 69 13.77 7.81 -1.22
CA PHE A 69 12.42 7.40 -0.88
C PHE A 69 12.35 6.97 0.59
N SER A 70 11.19 7.10 1.20
CA SER A 70 10.89 6.51 2.51
C SER A 70 9.41 6.26 2.67
N ALA A 71 9.03 5.17 3.33
CA ALA A 71 7.64 4.85 3.62
C ALA A 71 7.36 4.93 5.12
N SER A 72 6.20 5.48 5.49
CA SER A 72 5.76 5.59 6.88
C SER A 72 4.26 5.36 7.04
N LYS A 73 3.85 5.10 8.28
CA LYS A 73 2.44 4.91 8.66
C LYS A 73 2.13 5.82 9.84
N GLU A 74 1.05 6.59 9.73
CA GLU A 74 0.57 7.47 10.78
C GLU A 74 -0.81 6.99 11.25
N SER A 75 -0.79 6.09 12.24
CA SER A 75 -1.99 5.40 12.73
C SER A 75 -3.08 6.37 13.21
N ASN A 76 -2.70 7.49 13.84
CA ASN A 76 -3.65 8.50 14.33
C ASN A 76 -4.42 9.20 13.21
N GLN A 77 -3.78 9.35 12.05
CA GLN A 77 -4.39 9.96 10.86
C GLN A 77 -5.00 8.90 9.92
N ASN A 78 -4.91 7.63 10.27
CA ASN A 78 -5.35 6.50 9.45
C ASN A 78 -4.76 6.53 8.01
N LYS A 79 -3.47 6.88 7.90
CA LYS A 79 -2.78 7.08 6.62
C LYS A 79 -1.43 6.36 6.54
N TRP A 80 -1.09 5.91 5.34
CA TRP A 80 0.27 5.56 4.92
C TRP A 80 0.83 6.67 4.05
N TYR A 81 2.14 6.85 4.11
CA TYR A 81 2.85 7.84 3.32
C TYR A 81 4.03 7.22 2.58
N LEU A 82 4.26 7.71 1.36
CA LEU A 82 5.52 7.58 0.64
C LEU A 82 6.10 8.98 0.47
N THR A 83 7.26 9.20 1.06
CA THR A 83 7.99 10.46 0.95
C THR A 83 9.13 10.30 -0.06
N ILE A 84 9.20 11.20 -1.03
CA ILE A 84 10.25 11.28 -2.04
C ILE A 84 10.97 12.61 -1.82
N GLN A 85 12.24 12.54 -1.42
CA GLN A 85 13.08 13.72 -1.21
C GLN A 85 13.79 14.10 -2.51
N ASN A 86 14.03 15.40 -2.71
CA ASN A 86 14.77 15.92 -3.85
C ASN A 86 14.28 15.31 -5.18
N ILE A 87 12.99 15.46 -5.46
CA ILE A 87 12.33 14.79 -6.58
C ILE A 87 12.95 15.19 -7.93
N GLN A 88 13.08 14.24 -8.85
CA GLN A 88 13.76 14.41 -10.13
C GLN A 88 12.81 14.07 -11.28
N PRO A 89 13.10 14.52 -12.52
CA PRO A 89 12.32 14.13 -13.70
C PRO A 89 12.20 12.61 -13.88
N GLU A 90 13.20 11.83 -13.45
CA GLU A 90 13.15 10.37 -13.56
C GLU A 90 12.16 9.71 -12.58
N ASP A 91 11.59 10.47 -11.63
CA ASP A 91 10.59 9.98 -10.70
C ASP A 91 9.16 10.10 -11.23
N GLU A 92 8.97 10.75 -12.38
CA GLU A 92 7.69 10.86 -13.10
C GLU A 92 7.10 9.48 -13.34
N ALA A 93 5.99 9.20 -12.66
CA ALA A 93 5.38 7.88 -12.63
C ALA A 93 3.99 7.86 -11.96
N HIS A 94 3.28 6.78 -12.23
CA HIS A 94 2.11 6.36 -11.47
C HIS A 94 2.55 5.61 -10.21
N TYR A 95 2.15 6.10 -9.04
CA TYR A 95 2.44 5.50 -7.74
C TYR A 95 1.21 4.80 -7.18
N TYR A 96 1.36 3.50 -6.90
CA TYR A 96 0.27 2.67 -6.40
C TYR A 96 0.49 2.29 -4.95
N CYS A 97 -0.54 2.52 -4.14
CA CYS A 97 -0.68 1.90 -2.84
C CYS A 97 -1.51 0.63 -2.97
N ALA A 98 -1.06 -0.46 -2.35
CA ALA A 98 -1.81 -1.70 -2.23
C ALA A 98 -1.80 -2.21 -0.79
N VAL A 99 -2.92 -2.76 -0.33
CA VAL A 99 -3.02 -3.35 1.00
C VAL A 99 -3.31 -4.84 0.95
N TRP A 100 -2.79 -5.54 1.95
CA TRP A 100 -3.07 -6.94 2.20
C TRP A 100 -3.70 -7.07 3.58
N TYR A 101 -4.85 -7.73 3.62
CA TYR A 101 -5.45 -8.14 4.89
C TYR A 101 -4.65 -9.30 5.46
N GLY A 102 -3.83 -9.02 6.47
CA GLY A 102 -3.35 -10.06 7.35
C GLY A 102 -4.49 -10.41 8.29
N ALA A 103 -5.32 -11.39 7.92
CA ALA A 103 -5.94 -12.16 8.98
C ALA A 103 -4.76 -12.64 9.83
N SER A 104 -4.80 -12.36 11.13
CA SER A 104 -4.06 -13.16 12.10
C SER A 104 -4.11 -14.63 11.68
N ASN A 105 -3.06 -15.39 11.96
CA ASN A 105 -3.04 -16.84 11.78
C ASN A 105 -4.12 -17.49 12.66
N VAL A 106 -5.40 -17.33 12.31
CA VAL A 106 -6.49 -18.13 12.84
C VAL A 106 -6.44 -19.42 12.05
N PHE A 107 -5.42 -20.22 12.34
CA PHE A 107 -5.56 -21.66 12.24
C PHE A 107 -6.67 -22.01 13.22
N HIS A 108 -7.90 -22.15 12.72
CA HIS A 108 -8.88 -22.94 13.42
C HIS A 108 -8.35 -24.37 13.39
N SER A 109 -7.75 -24.83 14.49
CA SER A 109 -7.50 -26.24 14.72
C SER A 109 -8.81 -26.90 15.12
N ASP A 110 -9.79 -26.91 14.22
CA ASP A 110 -11.02 -27.66 14.45
C ASP A 110 -10.71 -29.10 14.07
N THR A 111 -10.34 -29.87 15.09
CA THR A 111 -10.21 -31.32 14.99
C THR A 111 -11.63 -31.89 14.91
N ASN A 112 -12.17 -32.04 13.69
CA ASN A 112 -13.33 -32.90 13.48
C ASN A 112 -13.27 -33.62 12.12
N PRO A 113 -13.52 -34.94 12.07
CA PRO A 113 -13.31 -35.75 10.89
C PRO A 113 -14.60 -35.77 10.05
N GLY A 114 -14.67 -34.94 9.02
CA GLY A 114 -15.75 -35.04 8.04
C GLY A 114 -16.08 -33.75 7.30
N GLY A 115 -15.39 -33.50 6.19
CA GLY A 115 -15.98 -32.81 5.03
C GLY A 115 -15.74 -31.31 4.85
N THR A 116 -15.21 -31.01 3.66
CA THR A 116 -15.41 -29.81 2.82
C THR A 116 -14.57 -28.54 3.06
N GLU A 117 -13.66 -28.34 2.10
CA GLU A 117 -13.05 -27.09 1.66
C GLU A 117 -12.28 -26.25 2.70
N THR A 118 -10.95 -26.30 2.58
CA THR A 118 -10.05 -25.25 3.05
C THR A 118 -10.45 -23.93 2.39
N LYS A 119 -11.34 -23.16 3.02
CA LYS A 119 -11.68 -21.82 2.55
C LYS A 119 -10.51 -20.90 2.86
N THR A 120 -9.49 -20.95 2.02
CA THR A 120 -8.47 -19.92 1.95
C THR A 120 -9.21 -18.60 1.84
N ALA A 121 -9.13 -17.76 2.88
CA ALA A 121 -9.71 -16.43 2.84
C ALA A 121 -9.24 -15.76 1.55
N LYS A 122 -10.17 -15.47 0.64
CA LYS A 122 -9.83 -14.82 -0.64
C LYS A 122 -9.04 -13.56 -0.28
N ARG A 123 -7.75 -13.54 -0.62
CA ARG A 123 -6.86 -12.38 -0.42
C ARG A 123 -7.47 -11.22 -1.20
N ARG A 124 -8.15 -10.30 -0.51
CA ARG A 124 -8.70 -9.11 -1.14
C ARG A 124 -7.58 -8.09 -1.25
N LYS A 125 -7.06 -7.93 -2.47
CA LYS A 125 -6.11 -6.87 -2.84
C LYS A 125 -6.94 -5.68 -3.31
N SER A 126 -6.78 -4.54 -2.65
CA SER A 126 -7.26 -3.24 -3.14
C SER A 126 -6.05 -2.42 -3.51
N ASN A 127 -6.13 -1.70 -4.63
CA ASN A 127 -5.11 -0.77 -5.10
C ASN A 127 -5.75 0.61 -5.33
N SER A 128 -4.97 1.67 -5.20
CA SER A 128 -5.28 3.01 -5.71
C SER A 128 -4.06 3.53 -6.48
N VAL A 129 -4.21 4.62 -7.24
CA VAL A 129 -3.13 5.21 -8.04
C VAL A 129 -3.09 6.71 -7.82
N GLN A 130 -1.88 7.26 -7.79
CA GLN A 130 -1.63 8.68 -7.78
C GLN A 130 -0.47 8.98 -8.73
N GLU A 131 -0.65 9.94 -9.61
CA GLU A 131 0.41 10.43 -10.49
C GLU A 131 1.25 11.48 -9.74
N ALA A 132 2.57 11.39 -9.85
CA ALA A 132 3.47 12.34 -9.22
C ALA A 132 4.65 12.66 -10.15
N LEU A 133 4.76 13.96 -10.45
CA LEU A 133 5.32 14.55 -11.67
C LEU A 133 4.55 14.13 -12.92
#